data_AF-A0A392NQI7-F1
#
_entry.id   AF-A0A392NQI7-F1
#
_cell.length_a   1.000
_cell.length_b   1.000
_cell.length_c   1.000
_cell.angle_alpha   90.00
_cell.angle_beta   90.00
_cell.angle_gamma   90.00
#
_symmetry.space_group_name_H-M   'P 1'
#
loop_
_entity.id
_entity.type
_entity.pdbx_description
1 polymer ?
#
loop_
_entity_poly.entity_id
_entity_poly.type
_entity_poly.pdbx_seq_one_letter_code
_entity_poly.pdbx_strand_id
1 'polypeptide(L)'
;ELVGVDWLSSDAREDDLSSRPGSIVQQSLAKGGSEFFFVVNMQMPGSPMYNLALYYMLKTPLEDIPLLHSFVEGDDTYRNSRFKLIPYISKGSWIVKQSVGKKACLVGQALEINYFRGKNYLE
;
A
#
# COMPACT_ATOMS: atom_id res chain seq x y z
N GLU A 1 3.46 11.03 5.35
CA GLU A 1 2.26 11.10 6.20
C GLU A 1 1.06 10.57 5.43
N LEU A 2 0.03 10.07 6.12
CA LEU A 2 -1.20 9.64 5.45
C LEU A 2 -1.98 10.89 4.99
N VAL A 3 -2.20 11.03 3.69
CA VAL A 3 -2.89 12.20 3.11
C VAL A 3 -4.24 11.88 2.51
N GLY A 4 -4.55 10.59 2.33
CA GLY A 4 -5.81 10.15 1.75
C GLY A 4 -6.07 8.69 2.00
N VAL A 5 -7.36 8.33 1.97
CA VAL A 5 -7.83 6.96 2.09
C VAL A 5 -9.00 6.79 1.13
N ASP A 6 -8.92 5.78 0.27
CA ASP A 6 -10.09 5.33 -0.51
C ASP A 6 -10.66 4.06 0.12
N TRP A 7 -11.99 4.03 0.22
CA TRP A 7 -12.76 2.84 0.53
C TRP A 7 -13.66 2.53 -0.67
N LEU A 8 -13.31 1.50 -1.43
CA LEU A 8 -13.98 1.16 -2.69
C LEU A 8 -14.70 -0.18 -2.55
N SER A 9 -15.87 -0.28 -3.14
CA SER A 9 -16.56 -1.54 -3.41
C SER A 9 -16.51 -1.78 -4.91
N SER A 10 -16.09 -2.98 -5.32
CA SER A 10 -16.02 -3.36 -6.73
C SER A 10 -16.38 -4.83 -6.92
N ASP A 11 -16.86 -5.14 -8.11
CA ASP A 11 -17.10 -6.51 -8.56
C ASP A 11 -15.84 -7.11 -9.25
N ALA A 12 -14.77 -6.33 -9.34
CA ALA A 12 -13.50 -6.72 -9.94
C ALA A 12 -12.30 -6.37 -9.04
N ARG A 13 -11.14 -6.91 -9.41
CA ARG A 13 -9.84 -6.55 -8.80
C ARG A 13 -9.49 -5.11 -9.17
N GLU A 14 -9.12 -4.31 -8.17
CA GLU A 14 -8.83 -2.89 -8.34
C GLU A 14 -7.34 -2.62 -8.11
N ASP A 15 -6.54 -2.89 -9.14
CA ASP A 15 -5.10 -2.62 -9.12
C ASP A 15 -4.79 -1.19 -9.62
N ASP A 16 -3.59 -0.71 -9.30
CA ASP A 16 -2.97 0.55 -9.77
C ASP A 16 -3.92 1.75 -9.66
N LEU A 17 -4.51 1.94 -8.47
CA LEU A 17 -5.44 3.05 -8.19
C LEU A 17 -4.77 4.40 -8.41
N SER A 18 -3.47 4.47 -8.13
CA SER A 18 -2.65 5.67 -8.20
C SER A 18 -2.45 6.19 -9.63
N SER A 19 -2.53 5.36 -10.68
CA SER A 19 -2.42 5.83 -12.08
C SER A 19 -3.72 6.43 -12.61
N ARG A 20 -4.86 6.20 -11.95
CA ARG A 20 -6.17 6.58 -12.45
C ARG A 20 -6.31 8.09 -12.60
N PRO A 21 -6.96 8.57 -13.67
CA PRO A 21 -7.37 9.96 -13.77
C PRO A 21 -8.19 10.36 -12.54
N GLY A 22 -7.74 11.41 -11.84
CA GLY A 22 -8.39 11.88 -10.63
C GLY A 22 -7.98 11.19 -9.34
N SER A 23 -7.04 10.24 -9.35
CA SER A 23 -6.43 9.76 -8.10
C SER A 23 -5.73 10.91 -7.37
N ILE A 24 -5.56 10.79 -6.05
CA ILE A 24 -4.86 11.82 -5.25
C ILE A 24 -3.45 12.06 -5.80
N VAL A 25 -2.78 11.00 -6.26
CA VAL A 25 -1.44 11.05 -6.85
C VAL A 25 -1.45 11.85 -8.15
N GLN A 26 -2.37 11.54 -9.08
CA GLN A 26 -2.47 12.26 -10.35
C GLN A 26 -2.91 13.71 -10.17
N GLN A 27 -3.82 13.99 -9.22
CA GLN A 27 -4.23 15.35 -8.90
C GLN A 27 -3.08 16.18 -8.31
N SER A 28 -2.24 15.57 -7.46
CA SER A 28 -1.06 16.23 -6.91
C SER A 28 -0.08 16.60 -8.02
N LEU A 29 0.24 15.65 -8.91
CA LEU A 29 1.08 15.90 -10.09
C LEU A 29 0.52 17.01 -10.98
N ALA A 30 -0.78 17.01 -11.26
CA ALA A 30 -1.42 18.02 -12.11
C ALA A 30 -1.35 19.43 -11.51
N LYS A 31 -1.23 19.55 -10.19
CA LYS A 31 -1.03 20.82 -9.48
C LYS A 31 0.44 21.24 -9.38
N GLY A 32 1.36 20.49 -10.00
CA GLY A 32 2.80 20.73 -9.93
C GLY A 32 3.48 20.14 -8.69
N GLY A 33 2.79 19.25 -7.96
CA GLY A 33 3.39 18.49 -6.87
C GLY A 33 4.55 17.62 -7.35
N SER A 34 5.57 17.49 -6.51
CA SER A 34 6.78 16.69 -6.77
C SER A 34 6.99 15.60 -5.71
N GLU A 35 6.05 15.50 -4.77
CA GLU A 35 6.08 14.57 -3.66
C GLU A 35 5.93 13.14 -4.16
N PHE A 36 6.66 12.24 -3.51
CA PHE A 36 6.57 10.82 -3.74
C PHE A 36 5.48 10.20 -2.86
N PHE A 37 4.71 9.27 -3.41
CA PHE A 37 3.66 8.55 -2.70
C PHE A 37 4.02 7.08 -2.52
N PHE A 38 3.92 6.59 -1.29
CA PHE A 38 3.89 5.17 -0.99
C PHE A 38 2.45 4.79 -0.70
N VAL A 39 1.86 3.94 -1.52
CA VAL A 39 0.45 3.58 -1.47
C VAL A 39 0.33 2.13 -1.05
N VAL A 40 -0.61 1.82 -0.16
CA VAL A 40 -0.91 0.43 0.22
C VAL A 40 -2.37 0.17 -0.10
N ASN A 41 -2.62 -0.66 -1.10
CA ASN A 41 -3.96 -1.06 -1.52
C ASN A 41 -4.27 -2.48 -1.03
N MET A 42 -5.11 -2.59 0.00
CA MET A 42 -5.54 -3.86 0.58
C MET A 42 -6.87 -4.29 -0.04
N GLN A 43 -6.83 -5.34 -0.86
CA GLN A 43 -8.03 -5.91 -1.47
C GLN A 43 -8.53 -7.08 -0.62
N MET A 44 -9.76 -6.96 -0.11
CA MET A 44 -10.41 -7.96 0.72
C MET A 44 -11.41 -8.75 -0.12
N PRO A 45 -11.18 -10.06 -0.34
CA PRO A 45 -12.09 -10.87 -1.13
C PRO A 45 -13.46 -10.95 -0.44
N GLY A 46 -14.52 -10.81 -1.24
CA GLY A 46 -15.91 -10.79 -0.78
C GLY A 46 -16.87 -10.65 -1.95
N SER A 47 -18.17 -10.58 -1.65
CA SER A 47 -19.22 -10.23 -2.61
C SER A 47 -20.05 -9.08 -2.02
N PRO A 48 -19.76 -7.81 -2.35
CA PRO A 48 -18.72 -7.36 -3.29
C PRO A 48 -17.29 -7.40 -2.69
N MET A 49 -16.28 -7.20 -3.53
CA MET A 49 -14.89 -7.02 -3.10
C MET A 49 -14.71 -5.61 -2.54
N TYR A 50 -14.00 -5.49 -1.43
CA TYR A 50 -13.68 -4.18 -0.85
C TYR A 50 -12.19 -3.88 -0.97
N ASN A 51 -11.85 -2.63 -1.27
CA ASN A 51 -10.48 -2.16 -1.35
C ASN A 51 -10.28 -1.01 -0.36
N LEU A 52 -9.22 -1.11 0.44
CA LEU A 52 -8.76 -0.04 1.31
C LEU A 52 -7.40 0.45 0.79
N ALA A 53 -7.40 1.62 0.16
CA ALA A 53 -6.17 2.25 -0.34
C ALA A 53 -5.71 3.34 0.62
N LEU A 54 -4.47 3.25 1.08
CA LEU A 54 -3.85 4.19 2.00
C LEU A 54 -2.75 4.96 1.27
N TYR A 55 -2.90 6.27 1.11
CA TYR A 55 -1.95 7.11 0.38
C TYR A 55 -1.01 7.82 1.35
N TYR A 56 0.24 7.40 1.42
CA TYR A 56 1.27 8.05 2.22
C TYR A 56 2.15 8.95 1.35
N MET A 57 2.13 10.26 1.60
CA MET A 57 2.99 11.24 0.92
C MET A 57 4.27 11.46 1.70
N LEU A 58 5.43 11.40 1.04
CA LEU A 58 6.71 11.73 1.66
C LEU A 58 6.86 13.25 1.82
N LYS A 59 7.41 13.69 2.97
CA LYS A 59 7.70 15.11 3.24
C LYS A 59 9.10 15.54 2.77
N THR A 60 9.94 14.57 2.50
CA THR A 60 11.32 14.74 2.02
C THR A 60 11.46 13.97 0.71
N PRO A 61 12.46 14.32 -0.12
CA PRO A 61 12.86 13.49 -1.25
C PRO A 61 12.99 12.01 -0.88
N LEU A 62 12.68 11.12 -1.83
CA LEU A 62 12.76 9.67 -1.62
C LEU A 62 14.18 9.23 -1.30
N GLU A 63 15.15 9.87 -1.93
CA GLU A 63 16.59 9.67 -1.81
C GLU A 63 17.09 9.87 -0.38
N ASP A 64 16.41 10.73 0.39
CA ASP A 64 16.72 11.00 1.80
C ASP A 64 16.24 9.87 2.73
N ILE A 65 15.53 8.86 2.21
CA ILE A 65 15.02 7.71 2.96
C ILE A 65 15.61 6.42 2.35
N PRO A 66 16.88 6.07 2.64
CA PRO A 66 17.63 5.05 1.88
C PRO A 66 16.96 3.67 1.81
N LEU A 67 16.32 3.22 2.90
CA LEU A 67 15.62 1.94 2.93
C LEU A 67 14.38 1.94 2.03
N LEU A 68 13.62 3.04 2.03
CA LEU A 68 12.45 3.17 1.18
C LEU A 68 12.85 3.40 -0.28
N HIS A 69 13.87 4.21 -0.54
CA HIS A 69 14.45 4.36 -1.87
C HIS A 69 14.88 3.00 -2.45
N SER A 70 15.63 2.21 -1.69
CA SER A 70 16.04 0.86 -2.11
C SER A 70 14.85 -0.09 -2.31
N PHE A 71 13.79 0.08 -1.54
CA PHE A 71 12.55 -0.71 -1.70
C PHE A 71 11.79 -0.31 -2.97
N VAL A 72 11.70 0.99 -3.25
CA VAL A 72 11.03 1.54 -4.43
C VAL A 72 11.76 1.16 -5.71
N GLU A 73 13.08 1.28 -5.73
CA GLU A 73 13.91 1.01 -6.91
C GLU A 73 14.34 -0.47 -7.02
N GLY A 74 14.05 -1.30 -6.02
CA GLY A 74 14.35 -2.73 -6.01
C GLY A 74 13.47 -3.55 -6.95
N ASP A 75 13.70 -4.86 -7.01
CA ASP A 75 12.81 -5.81 -7.69
C ASP A 75 11.78 -6.42 -6.72
N ASP A 76 10.84 -7.20 -7.25
CA ASP A 76 9.78 -7.82 -6.44
C ASP A 76 10.33 -8.84 -5.46
N THR A 77 11.42 -9.54 -5.80
CA THR A 77 12.11 -10.45 -4.88
C THR A 77 12.60 -9.69 -3.64
N TYR A 78 13.23 -8.54 -3.85
CA TYR A 78 13.69 -7.66 -2.79
C TYR A 78 12.52 -7.14 -1.96
N ARG A 79 11.47 -6.59 -2.61
CA ARG A 79 10.28 -6.05 -1.94
C ARG A 79 9.60 -7.11 -1.06
N ASN A 80 9.38 -8.31 -1.61
CA ASN A 80 8.73 -9.43 -0.92
C ASN A 80 9.52 -9.90 0.32
N SER A 81 10.84 -9.70 0.35
CA SER A 81 11.69 -10.05 1.48
C SER A 81 11.76 -8.99 2.60
N ARG A 82 11.22 -7.78 2.38
CA ARG A 82 11.40 -6.62 3.28
C ARG A 82 10.11 -6.08 3.87
N PHE A 83 9.01 -6.07 3.12
CA PHE A 83 7.79 -5.43 3.59
C PHE A 83 7.10 -6.26 4.69
N LYS A 84 6.91 -5.65 5.85
CA LYS A 84 6.35 -6.31 7.03
C LYS A 84 5.04 -5.67 7.46
N LEU A 85 4.04 -6.50 7.74
CA LEU A 85 2.81 -6.11 8.40
C LEU A 85 2.82 -6.64 9.84
N ILE A 86 2.53 -5.75 10.79
CA ILE A 86 2.33 -6.13 12.19
C ILE A 86 0.83 -6.09 12.45
N PRO A 87 0.16 -7.25 12.54
CA PRO A 87 -1.27 -7.27 12.77
C PRO A 87 -1.59 -6.87 14.22
N TYR A 88 -2.69 -6.12 14.40
CA TYR A 88 -3.22 -5.78 15.71
C TYR A 88 -4.75 -5.78 15.70
N ILE A 89 -5.34 -6.68 16.49
CA ILE A 89 -6.79 -6.80 16.64
C ILE A 89 -7.20 -6.25 18.01
N SER A 90 -7.71 -5.03 18.03
CA SER A 90 -8.19 -4.38 19.25
C SER A 90 -9.47 -5.04 19.78
N LYS A 91 -10.46 -5.26 18.89
CA LYS A 91 -11.77 -5.86 19.19
C LYS A 91 -12.03 -7.05 18.25
N GLY A 92 -12.68 -8.10 18.76
CA GLY A 92 -12.96 -9.32 18.00
C GLY A 92 -12.92 -10.57 18.87
N SER A 93 -13.37 -11.71 18.30
CA SER A 93 -13.38 -13.00 18.99
C SER A 93 -11.97 -13.44 19.41
N TRP A 94 -11.86 -14.03 20.59
CA TRP A 94 -10.60 -14.51 21.14
C TRP A 94 -9.89 -15.50 20.21
N ILE A 95 -10.64 -16.38 19.53
CA ILE A 95 -10.06 -17.36 18.60
C ILE A 95 -9.35 -16.67 17.43
N VAL A 96 -9.94 -15.61 16.86
CA VAL A 96 -9.34 -14.85 15.76
C VAL A 96 -8.08 -14.12 16.24
N LYS A 97 -8.13 -13.51 17.43
CA LYS A 97 -6.97 -12.84 18.03
C LYS A 97 -5.80 -13.80 18.25
N GLN A 98 -6.08 -15.02 18.68
CA GLN A 98 -5.04 -16.03 18.90
C GLN A 98 -4.45 -16.54 17.57
N SER A 99 -5.28 -16.77 16.56
CA SER A 99 -4.83 -17.26 15.25
C SER A 99 -3.95 -16.27 14.48
N VAL A 100 -4.26 -14.97 14.54
CA VAL A 100 -3.48 -13.94 13.83
C VAL A 100 -2.15 -13.64 14.53
N GLY A 101 -2.09 -13.77 15.86
CA GLY A 101 -0.92 -13.44 16.65
C GLY A 101 -0.58 -11.94 16.64
N LYS A 102 0.64 -11.60 17.06
CA LYS A 102 1.17 -10.20 17.12
C LYS A 102 2.54 -10.05 16.45
N LYS A 103 3.03 -11.12 15.81
CA LYS A 103 4.36 -11.14 15.20
C LYS A 103 4.29 -10.47 13.83
N ALA A 104 5.31 -9.68 13.50
CA ALA A 104 5.47 -9.15 12.15
C ALA A 104 5.53 -10.30 11.13
N CYS A 105 4.74 -10.20 10.06
CA CYS A 105 4.77 -11.13 8.93
C CYS A 105 5.36 -10.43 7.71
N LEU A 106 6.21 -11.14 6.95
CA LEU A 106 6.69 -10.67 5.65
C LEU A 106 5.57 -10.86 4.63
N VAL A 107 4.94 -9.76 4.22
CA VAL A 107 3.67 -9.82 3.48
C VAL A 107 3.87 -10.52 2.13
N GLY A 108 4.95 -10.19 1.41
CA GLY A 108 5.24 -10.78 0.11
C GLY A 108 5.71 -12.23 0.14
N GLN A 109 5.88 -12.82 1.33
CA GLN A 109 6.08 -14.27 1.49
C GLN A 109 4.79 -14.99 1.86
N ALA A 110 3.78 -14.27 2.36
CA ALA A 110 2.53 -14.83 2.83
C ALA A 110 1.37 -14.63 1.85
N LEU A 111 1.44 -13.59 1.02
CA LEU A 111 0.42 -13.20 0.05
C LEU A 111 1.08 -12.85 -1.29
N GLU A 112 0.33 -13.03 -2.37
CA GLU A 112 0.69 -12.47 -3.67
C GLU A 112 0.51 -10.94 -3.63
N ILE A 113 1.56 -10.21 -4.02
CA ILE A 113 1.57 -8.75 -4.06
C ILE A 113 1.87 -8.31 -5.49
N ASN A 114 1.06 -7.40 -6.01
CA ASN A 114 1.33 -6.70 -7.26
C ASN A 114 1.91 -5.33 -6.90
N TYR A 115 3.07 -4.99 -7.48
CA TYR A 115 3.71 -3.69 -7.29
C TYR A 115 3.57 -2.84 -8.54
N PHE A 116 3.14 -1.59 -8.37
CA PHE A 116 2.97 -0.65 -9.47
C PHE A 116 3.83 0.60 -9.23
N ARG A 117 4.86 0.76 -10.07
CA ARG A 117 5.76 1.91 -10.03
C ARG A 117 5.37 2.92 -11.10
N GLY A 118 4.77 4.04 -10.68
CA GLY A 118 4.52 5.19 -11.56
C GLY A 118 5.68 6.17 -11.57
N LYS A 119 5.44 7.44 -11.93
CA LYS A 119 6.50 8.48 -11.92
C LYS A 119 6.89 8.90 -10.50
N ASN A 120 5.91 9.20 -9.65
CA ASN A 120 6.09 9.70 -8.29
C ASN A 120 5.38 8.83 -7.25
N TYR A 121 5.15 7.55 -7.54
CA TYR A 121 4.57 6.64 -6.55
C TYR A 121 5.04 5.20 -6.73
N LEU A 122 4.94 4.45 -5.62
CA LEU A 122 4.87 3.00 -5.61
C LEU A 122 3.57 2.60 -4.88
N GLU A 123 2.77 1.77 -5.52
CA GLU A 123 1.59 1.10 -4.94
C GLU A 123 1.87 -0.39 -4.76
#